data_AF-A0A2T4VD36-F1
#
_entry.id   AF-A0A2T4VD36-F1
#
_cell.length_a   1.000
_cell.length_b   1.000
_cell.length_c   1.000
_cell.angle_alpha   90.00
_cell.angle_beta   90.00
_cell.angle_gamma   90.00
#
_symmetry.space_group_name_H-M   'P 1'
#
loop_
_entity.id
_entity.type
_entity.pdbx_description
1 polymer ?
#
loop_
_entity_poly.entity_id
_entity_poly.type
_entity_poly.pdbx_seq_one_letter_code
_entity_poly.pdbx_strand_id
1 'polypeptide(L)'
;MTDLPRVHFDELELVVSDDQYMFWKGQPFTGIAVEFFPDGTLQSEVPHVDGIEHGLVRVWRPSGQLCKEENLWYGGLHGYERMWDEQGRLISERIGELGIAIAEKRWDEQGRLTRDWHIGPKDNLYDILQIKRRKWGQFAPPL
;
A
#
# COMPACT_ATOMS: atom_id res chain seq x y z
N MET A 1 24.73 0.60 -5.06
CA MET A 1 23.29 0.26 -5.02
C MET A 1 23.22 -0.99 -4.18
N THR A 2 22.84 -0.85 -2.91
CA THR A 2 22.75 -2.01 -2.00
C THR A 2 21.41 -2.66 -2.26
N ASP A 3 21.39 -3.90 -2.70
CA ASP A 3 20.14 -4.66 -2.79
C ASP A 3 19.54 -4.75 -1.39
N LEU A 4 18.28 -4.30 -1.26
CA LEU A 4 17.55 -4.40 0.00
C LEU A 4 17.37 -5.88 0.37
N PRO A 5 17.52 -6.27 1.65
CA PRO A 5 17.32 -7.65 2.04
C PRO A 5 15.87 -8.07 1.78
N ARG A 6 15.68 -9.26 1.23
CA ARG A 6 14.37 -9.90 1.03
C ARG A 6 14.21 -10.99 2.07
N VAL A 7 13.19 -10.89 2.91
CA VAL A 7 13.01 -11.75 4.09
C VAL A 7 11.59 -12.31 4.08
N HIS A 8 11.44 -13.60 4.35
CA HIS A 8 10.11 -14.19 4.44
C HIS A 8 9.34 -13.55 5.60
N PHE A 9 8.06 -13.22 5.40
CA PHE A 9 7.27 -12.51 6.42
C PHE A 9 7.28 -13.23 7.79
N ASP A 10 7.22 -14.57 7.80
CA ASP A 10 7.29 -15.37 9.03
C ASP A 10 8.62 -15.30 9.80
N GLU A 11 9.70 -14.79 9.18
CA GLU A 11 10.96 -14.51 9.88
C GLU A 11 10.97 -13.16 10.59
N LEU A 12 9.93 -12.35 10.40
CA LEU A 12 9.79 -11.04 11.00
C LEU A 12 8.95 -11.10 12.28
N GLU A 13 9.33 -10.29 13.25
CA GLU A 13 8.60 -10.12 14.50
C GLU A 13 7.70 -8.89 14.39
N LEU A 14 6.38 -9.12 14.38
CA LEU A 14 5.38 -8.04 14.38
C LEU A 14 5.18 -7.50 15.80
N VAL A 15 5.42 -6.20 15.97
CA VAL A 15 5.06 -5.45 17.17
C VAL A 15 3.75 -4.72 16.92
N VAL A 16 2.66 -5.27 17.48
CA VAL A 16 1.33 -4.67 17.39
C VAL A 16 1.32 -3.32 18.11
N SER A 17 1.27 -2.27 17.31
CA SER A 17 1.18 -0.85 17.69
C SER A 17 0.37 -0.13 16.61
N ASP A 18 0.11 1.17 16.78
CA ASP A 18 -0.68 1.96 15.82
C ASP A 18 -0.09 1.91 14.39
N ASP A 19 1.23 1.78 14.25
CA ASP A 19 1.94 1.80 12.95
C ASP A 19 2.46 0.41 12.50
N GLN A 20 2.11 -0.68 13.21
CA GLN A 20 2.50 -2.07 12.90
C GLN A 20 4.00 -2.24 12.55
N TYR A 21 4.87 -2.07 13.55
CA TYR A 21 6.32 -2.19 13.35
C TYR A 21 6.77 -3.63 13.14
N MET A 22 7.65 -3.83 12.16
CA MET A 22 8.30 -5.10 11.85
C MET A 22 9.76 -5.09 12.28
N PHE A 23 10.19 -6.17 12.93
CA PHE A 23 11.57 -6.38 13.36
C PHE A 23 12.18 -7.61 12.69
N TRP A 24 13.46 -7.55 12.37
CA TRP A 24 14.25 -8.70 11.93
C TRP A 24 15.52 -8.78 12.75
N LYS A 25 15.74 -9.92 13.43
CA LYS A 25 16.91 -10.15 14.30
C LYS A 25 17.04 -9.07 15.39
N GLY A 26 15.91 -8.67 15.97
CA GLY A 26 15.84 -7.69 17.05
C GLY A 26 16.11 -6.24 16.65
N GLN A 27 16.07 -5.90 15.36
CA GLN A 27 16.21 -4.52 14.86
C GLN A 27 15.01 -4.15 13.96
N PRO A 28 14.58 -2.87 13.93
CA PRO A 28 13.54 -2.42 12.99
C PRO A 28 13.91 -2.79 11.56
N PHE A 29 13.00 -3.46 10.88
CA PHE A 29 13.27 -4.05 9.58
C PHE A 29 13.34 -2.98 8.49
N THR A 30 14.43 -2.97 7.72
CA THR A 30 14.55 -2.21 6.47
C THR A 30 14.87 -3.19 5.36
N GLY A 31 13.95 -3.37 4.42
CA GLY A 31 14.04 -4.43 3.41
C GLY A 31 12.70 -4.66 2.71
N ILE A 32 12.57 -5.81 2.07
CA ILE A 32 11.33 -6.26 1.42
C ILE A 32 10.87 -7.53 2.14
N ALA A 33 9.72 -7.46 2.81
CA ALA A 33 9.04 -8.63 3.33
C ALA A 33 8.37 -9.34 2.15
N VAL A 34 8.52 -10.67 2.08
CA VAL A 34 7.96 -11.48 1.00
C VAL A 34 7.15 -12.65 1.56
N GLU A 35 6.08 -13.01 0.86
CA GLU A 35 5.35 -14.25 1.08
C GLU A 35 5.27 -15.03 -0.23
N PHE A 36 5.15 -16.35 -0.11
CA PHE A 36 5.01 -17.26 -1.25
C PHE A 36 3.79 -18.16 -1.07
N PHE A 37 3.15 -18.50 -2.18
CA PHE A 37 2.16 -19.55 -2.22
C PHE A 37 2.79 -20.93 -1.96
N PRO A 38 2.00 -21.98 -1.64
CA PRO A 38 2.52 -23.32 -1.39
C PRO A 38 3.31 -23.95 -2.54
N ASP A 39 3.10 -23.49 -3.78
CA ASP A 39 3.84 -23.92 -4.96
C ASP A 39 5.15 -23.15 -5.19
N GLY A 40 5.48 -22.21 -4.30
CA GLY A 40 6.68 -21.38 -4.35
C GLY A 40 6.55 -20.12 -5.23
N THR A 41 5.38 -19.85 -5.80
CA THR A 41 5.15 -18.60 -6.55
C THR A 41 5.01 -17.41 -5.59
N LEU A 42 5.49 -16.24 -6.02
CA LEU A 42 5.49 -15.02 -5.19
C LEU A 42 4.05 -14.56 -4.92
N GLN A 43 3.70 -14.36 -3.66
CA GLN A 43 2.39 -13.91 -3.21
C GLN A 43 2.38 -12.41 -2.92
N SER A 44 3.39 -11.89 -2.23
CA SER A 44 3.45 -10.48 -1.84
C SER A 44 4.89 -9.95 -1.75
N GLU A 45 5.05 -8.65 -2.00
CA GLU A 45 6.24 -7.87 -1.73
C GLU A 45 5.83 -6.61 -0.98
N VAL A 46 6.29 -6.47 0.25
CA VAL A 46 5.98 -5.34 1.12
C VAL A 46 7.29 -4.69 1.57
N PRO A 47 7.68 -3.55 0.97
CA PRO A 47 8.90 -2.87 1.38
C PRO A 47 8.68 -2.13 2.72
N HIS A 48 9.70 -2.15 3.55
CA HIS A 48 9.73 -1.53 4.88
C HIS A 48 10.95 -0.64 5.04
N VAL A 49 10.79 0.46 5.78
CA VAL A 49 11.86 1.35 6.24
C VAL A 49 11.65 1.57 7.73
N ASP A 50 12.68 1.29 8.53
CA ASP A 50 12.67 1.42 10.00
C ASP A 50 11.47 0.70 10.65
N GLY A 51 11.12 -0.46 10.12
CA GLY A 51 10.03 -1.32 10.59
C GLY A 51 8.65 -0.92 10.09
N ILE A 52 8.51 0.17 9.33
CA ILE A 52 7.21 0.65 8.83
C ILE A 52 7.12 0.39 7.32
N GLU A 53 5.95 -0.04 6.83
CA GLU A 53 5.70 -0.19 5.39
C GLU A 53 5.95 1.13 4.64
N HIS A 54 6.75 1.06 3.58
CA HIS A 54 7.17 2.25 2.83
C HIS A 54 7.57 1.89 1.41
N GLY A 55 6.92 2.49 0.42
CA GLY A 55 7.18 2.28 -0.99
C GLY A 55 6.10 1.44 -1.68
N LEU A 56 6.49 0.75 -2.75
CA LEU A 56 5.57 0.07 -3.64
C LEU A 56 5.29 -1.35 -3.17
N VAL A 57 4.09 -1.58 -2.69
CA VAL A 57 3.58 -2.90 -2.32
C VAL A 57 2.94 -3.56 -3.53
N ARG A 58 3.16 -4.86 -3.68
CA ARG A 58 2.53 -5.68 -4.72
C ARG A 58 2.02 -7.00 -4.15
N VAL A 59 0.87 -7.42 -4.65
CA VAL A 59 0.24 -8.70 -4.29
C VAL A 59 -0.20 -9.40 -5.57
N TRP A 60 0.10 -10.69 -5.65
CA TRP A 60 -0.22 -11.54 -6.78
C TRP A 60 -1.21 -12.64 -6.36
N ARG A 61 -1.90 -13.21 -7.33
CA ARG A 61 -2.73 -14.41 -7.20
C ARG A 61 -1.88 -15.67 -7.38
N PRO A 62 -2.37 -16.87 -7.01
CA PRO A 62 -1.67 -18.13 -7.30
C PRO A 62 -1.39 -18.34 -8.79
N SER A 63 -2.15 -17.71 -9.69
CA SER A 63 -1.88 -17.72 -11.13
C SER A 63 -0.63 -16.92 -11.55
N GLY A 64 0.01 -16.20 -10.62
CA GLY A 64 1.09 -15.25 -10.88
C GLY A 64 0.61 -13.88 -11.38
N GLN A 65 -0.70 -13.66 -11.48
CA GLN A 65 -1.26 -12.39 -11.93
C GLN A 65 -1.29 -11.37 -10.79
N LEU A 66 -0.86 -10.14 -11.07
CA LEU A 66 -0.96 -9.02 -10.13
C LEU A 66 -2.43 -8.70 -9.82
N CYS A 67 -2.80 -8.64 -8.54
CA CYS A 67 -4.16 -8.31 -8.10
C CYS A 67 -4.24 -7.04 -7.25
N LYS A 68 -3.14 -6.60 -6.65
CA LYS A 68 -3.05 -5.33 -5.92
C LYS A 68 -1.67 -4.70 -6.09
N GLU A 69 -1.64 -3.38 -6.28
CA GLU A 69 -0.44 -2.56 -6.19
C GLU A 69 -0.77 -1.25 -5.48
N GLU A 70 0.04 -0.84 -4.51
CA GLU A 70 -0.18 0.42 -3.78
C GLU A 70 1.13 1.10 -3.39
N ASN A 71 1.13 2.43 -3.34
CA ASN A 71 2.24 3.22 -2.82
C ASN A 71 1.97 3.66 -1.39
N LEU A 72 2.86 3.27 -0.49
CA LEU A 72 2.80 3.63 0.92
C LEU A 72 3.90 4.63 1.27
N TRP A 73 3.57 5.55 2.17
CA TRP A 73 4.53 6.45 2.79
C TRP A 73 4.28 6.47 4.29
N TYR A 74 5.23 5.90 5.05
CA TYR A 74 5.13 5.69 6.50
C TYR A 74 3.81 5.00 6.89
N GLY A 75 3.55 3.83 6.32
CA GLY A 75 2.39 2.98 6.64
C GLY A 75 1.05 3.47 6.10
N GLY A 76 0.99 4.67 5.50
CA GLY A 76 -0.23 5.22 4.92
C GLY A 76 -0.20 5.28 3.39
N LEU A 77 -1.35 5.01 2.75
CA LEU A 77 -1.53 5.23 1.31
C LEU A 77 -1.12 6.66 0.92
N HIS A 78 -0.15 6.78 0.03
CA HIS A 78 0.32 8.03 -0.54
C HIS A 78 0.74 7.80 -2.00
N GLY A 79 -0.06 8.32 -2.94
CA GLY A 79 0.01 7.96 -4.35
C GLY A 79 -1.22 7.12 -4.72
N TYR A 80 -1.03 6.10 -5.56
CA TYR A 80 -2.14 5.26 -6.01
C TYR A 80 -2.23 3.93 -5.26
N GLU A 81 -3.44 3.38 -5.22
CA GLU A 81 -3.75 1.96 -5.01
C GLU A 81 -4.56 1.49 -6.23
N ARG A 82 -4.23 0.34 -6.78
CA ARG A 82 -4.94 -0.30 -7.88
C ARG A 82 -5.22 -1.75 -7.56
N MET A 83 -6.40 -2.21 -7.98
CA MET A 83 -6.80 -3.60 -7.85
C MET A 83 -7.32 -4.16 -9.17
N TRP A 84 -6.99 -5.42 -9.44
CA TRP A 84 -7.38 -6.13 -10.65
C TRP A 84 -8.12 -7.43 -10.33
N ASP A 85 -9.08 -7.78 -11.18
CA ASP A 85 -9.77 -9.07 -11.10
C ASP A 85 -8.92 -10.22 -11.67
N GLU A 86 -9.50 -11.43 -11.74
CA GLU A 86 -8.83 -12.64 -12.24
C GLU A 86 -8.54 -12.62 -13.75
N GLN A 87 -9.15 -11.68 -14.49
CA GLN A 87 -8.88 -11.48 -15.91
C GLN A 87 -7.88 -10.33 -16.13
N GLY A 88 -7.38 -9.71 -15.05
CA GLY A 88 -6.46 -8.58 -15.11
C GLY A 88 -7.13 -7.26 -15.45
N ARG A 89 -8.46 -7.17 -15.33
CA ARG A 89 -9.20 -5.93 -15.54
C ARG A 89 -9.13 -5.08 -14.28
N LEU A 90 -8.90 -3.77 -14.45
CA LEU A 90 -8.89 -2.82 -13.33
C LEU A 90 -10.30 -2.70 -12.77
N ILE A 91 -10.47 -2.99 -11.48
CA ILE A 91 -11.78 -2.93 -10.78
C ILE A 91 -11.85 -1.80 -9.76
N SER A 92 -10.70 -1.31 -9.28
CA SER A 92 -10.61 -0.20 -8.33
C SER A 92 -9.31 0.56 -8.53
N GLU A 93 -9.40 1.89 -8.48
CA GLU A 93 -8.26 2.80 -8.39
C GLU A 93 -8.56 3.83 -7.30
N ARG A 94 -7.65 3.98 -6.34
CA ARG A 94 -7.73 4.99 -5.29
C ARG A 94 -6.50 5.85 -5.34
N ILE A 95 -6.66 7.13 -5.04
CA ILE A 95 -5.54 8.03 -4.75
C ILE A 95 -5.58 8.33 -3.26
N GLY A 96 -4.47 8.14 -2.57
CA GLY A 96 -4.31 8.53 -1.18
C GLY A 96 -3.27 9.63 -1.02
N GLU A 97 -3.47 10.42 0.01
CA GLU A 97 -2.56 11.47 0.45
C GLU A 97 -2.43 11.37 1.96
N LEU A 98 -1.21 11.14 2.45
CA LEU A 98 -0.89 11.10 3.89
C LEU A 98 -1.78 10.08 4.65
N GLY A 99 -2.02 8.93 4.02
CA GLY A 99 -2.87 7.85 4.54
C GLY A 99 -4.37 8.10 4.44
N ILE A 100 -4.82 9.17 3.76
CA ILE A 100 -6.24 9.48 3.57
C ILE A 100 -6.57 9.29 2.09
N ALA A 101 -7.58 8.47 1.77
CA ALA A 101 -8.07 8.39 0.39
C ALA A 101 -8.68 9.74 -0.03
N ILE A 102 -8.21 10.29 -1.14
CA ILE A 102 -8.66 11.56 -1.71
C ILE A 102 -9.45 11.39 -3.00
N ALA A 103 -9.30 10.25 -3.68
CA ALA A 103 -10.10 9.91 -4.85
C ALA A 103 -10.30 8.40 -4.95
N GLU A 104 -11.39 7.99 -5.58
CA GLU A 104 -11.71 6.59 -5.86
C GLU A 104 -12.51 6.47 -7.16
N LYS A 105 -12.11 5.51 -7.98
CA LYS A 105 -12.88 5.01 -9.11
C LYS A 105 -13.07 3.52 -9.00
N ARG A 106 -14.26 3.03 -9.36
CA ARG A 106 -14.55 1.59 -9.44
C ARG A 106 -15.23 1.26 -10.75
N TRP A 107 -14.93 0.07 -11.26
CA TRP A 107 -15.50 -0.45 -12.49
C TRP A 107 -16.19 -1.80 -12.24
N ASP A 108 -17.27 -2.06 -12.97
CA ASP A 108 -17.85 -3.40 -13.01
C ASP A 108 -17.06 -4.33 -13.94
N GLU A 109 -17.46 -5.60 -14.01
CA GLU A 109 -16.84 -6.61 -14.87
C GLU A 109 -16.88 -6.24 -16.36
N GLN A 110 -17.77 -5.34 -16.79
CA GLN A 110 -17.86 -4.88 -18.18
C GLN A 110 -16.99 -3.65 -18.43
N GLY A 111 -16.22 -3.21 -17.43
CA GLY A 111 -15.38 -2.01 -17.50
C GLY A 111 -16.17 -0.71 -17.40
N ARG A 112 -17.43 -0.75 -16.95
CA ARG A 112 -18.24 0.46 -16.79
C ARG A 112 -17.95 1.09 -15.44
N LEU A 113 -17.75 2.41 -15.43
CA LEU A 113 -17.51 3.18 -14.22
C LEU A 113 -18.78 3.14 -13.34
N THR A 114 -18.67 2.56 -12.14
CA THR A 114 -19.76 2.45 -11.17
C THR A 114 -19.61 3.43 -10.01
N ARG A 115 -18.40 3.97 -9.80
CA ARG A 115 -18.09 4.96 -8.78
C ARG A 115 -17.02 5.90 -9.28
N ASP A 116 -17.21 7.19 -9.01
CA ASP A 116 -16.21 8.25 -9.17
C ASP A 116 -16.42 9.22 -8.00
N TRP A 117 -15.47 9.22 -7.07
CA TRP A 117 -15.53 10.02 -5.86
C TRP A 117 -14.22 10.77 -5.67
N HIS A 118 -14.32 12.00 -5.19
CA HIS A 118 -13.20 12.80 -4.76
C HIS A 118 -13.57 13.43 -3.40
N ILE A 119 -12.61 13.44 -2.47
CA ILE A 119 -12.78 14.08 -1.17
C ILE A 119 -13.06 15.56 -1.32
N GLY A 120 -14.02 16.07 -0.56
CA GLY A 120 -14.38 17.46 -0.48
C GLY A 120 -14.82 17.87 0.94
N PRO A 121 -15.16 19.15 1.16
CA PRO A 121 -15.43 19.70 2.49
C PRO A 121 -16.58 19.06 3.28
N LYS A 122 -17.39 18.22 2.64
CA LYS A 122 -18.50 17.50 3.28
C LYS A 122 -18.09 16.11 3.79
N ASP A 123 -16.90 15.63 3.43
CA ASP A 123 -16.38 14.34 3.86
C ASP A 123 -15.69 14.45 5.22
N ASN A 124 -15.94 13.47 6.10
CA ASN A 124 -15.46 13.46 7.49
C ASN A 124 -13.94 13.62 7.64
N LEU A 125 -13.16 13.18 6.64
CA LEU A 125 -11.70 13.22 6.68
C LEU A 125 -11.10 14.48 6.04
N TYR A 126 -11.92 15.37 5.47
CA TYR A 126 -11.42 16.53 4.74
C TYR A 126 -10.63 17.48 5.64
N ASP A 127 -11.15 17.81 6.81
CA ASP A 127 -10.47 18.71 7.75
C ASP A 127 -9.19 18.08 8.32
N ILE A 128 -9.22 16.77 8.57
CA ILE A 128 -8.04 15.99 8.99
C ILE A 128 -6.99 16.02 7.89
N LEU A 129 -7.36 15.87 6.62
CA LEU A 129 -6.46 16.02 5.48
C LEU A 129 -5.82 17.41 5.45
N GLN A 130 -6.59 18.48 5.66
CA GLN A 130 -6.02 19.83 5.70
C GLN A 130 -5.02 20.00 6.86
N ILE A 131 -5.28 19.39 8.02
CA ILE A 131 -4.34 19.38 9.15
C ILE A 131 -3.07 18.61 8.79
N LYS A 132 -3.20 17.41 8.20
CA LYS A 132 -2.06 16.59 7.78
C LYS A 132 -1.22 17.29 6.72
N ARG A 133 -1.82 17.92 5.71
CA ARG A 133 -1.12 18.72 4.69
C ARG A 133 -0.25 19.82 5.32
N ARG A 134 -0.80 20.57 6.27
CA ARG A 134 -0.04 21.63 6.99
C ARG A 134 1.12 21.07 7.81
N LYS A 135 0.93 19.91 8.44
CA LYS A 135 1.95 19.32 9.33
C LYS A 135 3.03 18.55 8.59
N TRP A 136 2.64 17.80 7.55
CA TRP A 136 3.47 16.76 6.93
C TRP A 136 3.66 16.91 5.43
N GLY A 137 2.87 17.75 4.74
CA GLY A 137 2.85 17.81 3.28
C GLY A 137 4.20 18.13 2.63
N GLN A 138 5.04 18.94 3.28
CA GLN A 138 6.37 19.28 2.78
C GLN A 138 7.39 18.13 2.85
N PHE A 139 7.10 17.07 3.62
CA PHE A 139 7.99 15.92 3.80
C PHE A 139 7.58 14.73 2.94
N ALA A 140 6.34 14.72 2.46
CA ALA A 140 5.83 13.62 1.66
C ALA A 140 6.31 13.73 0.20
N PRO A 141 6.47 12.59 -0.49
CA PRO A 141 6.67 12.58 -1.94
C PRO A 141 5.54 13.33 -2.66
N PRO A 142 5.79 13.90 -3.85
CA PRO A 142 4.71 14.43 -4.67
C PRO A 142 3.76 13.31 -5.12
N LEU A 143 2.49 13.66 -5.28
CA LEU A 143 1.44 12.81 -5.89
C LEU A 143 1.46 12.89 -7.42
#